data_AF-A0A8B5WXL8-F1
#
_entry.id   AF-A0A8B5WXL8-F1
#
_cell.length_a   1.000
_cell.length_b   1.000
_cell.length_c   1.000
_cell.angle_alpha   90.00
_cell.angle_beta   90.00
_cell.angle_gamma   90.00
#
_symmetry.space_group_name_H-M   'P 1'
#
loop_
_entity.id
_entity.type
_entity.pdbx_description
1 polymer ?
#
loop_
_entity_poly.entity_id
_entity_poly.type
_entity_poly.pdbx_seq_one_letter_code
_entity_poly.pdbx_strand_id
1 'polypeptide(L)'
;MISMMRRRRYTSGDSDQPEARYFRIVVFSFIGIALLMFLAGLTTFLISLRGAEQTLVPDVRNVDALEALVSLQERELYPRVQLRFTGDPASKGQVIDQSPAPGTVVRAGRRIVLVVSEGAVVSHVGSFVGRTLDDVQIELQTTYSRFDPLLRIADVMYVFDDEPAGTVLEQDPPSGFELSGPTDLKLVVSRGQDVPRISLPAYTGLPYTEAITLLARANTPFVFQILSPRADRRPGIVISQEPEPGTMVAPGTRLTFTMAPPAEIPEEHVFGVFERTLPDYPVPVDLRLDAVAPGGDRSTLFEMRHPGGPIALPYVARPATDLILYRFDTEVLRFTVPVP
;
A
#
# COMPACT_ATOMS: atom_id res chain seq x y z
N MET A 1 -71.87 -36.18 131.83
CA MET A 1 -72.50 -35.53 130.67
C MET A 1 -71.98 -34.10 130.61
N ILE A 2 -71.62 -33.59 129.43
CA ILE A 2 -71.06 -32.24 129.12
C ILE A 2 -69.54 -32.11 129.41
N SER A 3 -68.64 -31.61 128.56
CA SER A 3 -68.52 -31.34 127.11
C SER A 3 -67.04 -30.95 126.87
N MET A 4 -66.42 -31.42 125.79
CA MET A 4 -65.03 -31.10 125.41
C MET A 4 -64.85 -29.61 125.03
N MET A 5 -63.73 -29.01 125.42
CA MET A 5 -63.19 -27.83 124.73
C MET A 5 -61.66 -27.81 124.77
N ARG A 6 -61.05 -28.24 123.66
CA ARG A 6 -59.59 -28.23 123.43
C ARG A 6 -59.24 -26.92 122.71
N ARG A 7 -58.68 -25.93 123.43
CA ARG A 7 -58.17 -24.69 122.83
C ARG A 7 -56.82 -24.93 122.12
N ARG A 8 -56.82 -24.88 120.78
CA ARG A 8 -55.60 -24.69 119.98
C ARG A 8 -55.24 -23.19 119.99
N ARG A 9 -54.01 -22.86 120.38
CA ARG A 9 -53.44 -21.51 120.25
C ARG A 9 -52.73 -21.45 118.89
N TYR A 10 -53.12 -20.51 118.05
CA TYR A 10 -52.48 -20.18 116.78
C TYR A 10 -51.18 -19.41 117.04
N THR A 11 -50.09 -19.82 116.40
CA THR A 11 -48.88 -19.01 116.19
C THR A 11 -49.07 -18.21 114.90
N SER A 12 -49.01 -16.88 114.99
CA SER A 12 -49.02 -15.97 113.85
C SER A 12 -47.69 -16.08 113.08
N GLY A 13 -47.76 -16.52 111.82
CA GLY A 13 -46.65 -16.46 110.88
C GLY A 13 -46.47 -15.04 110.36
N ASP A 14 -45.27 -14.52 110.53
CA ASP A 14 -44.81 -13.22 110.06
C ASP A 14 -44.33 -13.30 108.60
N SER A 15 -44.73 -12.31 107.78
CA SER A 15 -44.07 -11.75 106.59
C SER A 15 -45.02 -11.47 105.40
N ASP A 16 -45.73 -10.35 105.47
CA ASP A 16 -46.20 -9.66 104.26
C ASP A 16 -46.18 -8.14 104.48
N GLN A 17 -44.98 -7.54 104.38
CA GLN A 17 -44.78 -6.09 104.38
C GLN A 17 -44.68 -5.58 102.92
N PRO A 18 -45.44 -4.55 102.50
CA PRO A 18 -45.53 -4.09 101.11
C PRO A 18 -44.18 -3.62 100.50
N GLU A 19 -43.21 -3.23 101.33
CA GLU A 19 -41.86 -2.83 100.91
C GLU A 19 -41.09 -3.99 100.24
N ALA A 20 -41.28 -5.24 100.70
CA ALA A 20 -40.63 -6.41 100.11
C ALA A 20 -41.15 -6.73 98.69
N ARG A 21 -42.40 -6.37 98.39
CA ARG A 21 -43.01 -6.59 97.07
C ARG A 21 -42.52 -5.57 96.04
N TYR A 22 -42.46 -4.29 96.41
CA TYR A 22 -41.87 -3.25 95.55
C TYR A 22 -40.38 -3.48 95.33
N PHE A 23 -39.64 -3.87 96.37
CA PHE A 23 -38.23 -4.23 96.24
C PHE A 23 -38.02 -5.40 95.26
N ARG A 24 -38.81 -6.47 95.35
CA ARG A 24 -38.76 -7.58 94.38
C ARG A 24 -39.08 -7.12 92.95
N ILE A 25 -40.10 -6.28 92.76
CA ILE A 25 -40.45 -5.75 91.42
C ILE A 25 -39.32 -4.92 90.84
N VAL A 26 -38.71 -4.03 91.63
CA VAL A 26 -37.57 -3.20 91.19
C VAL A 26 -36.36 -4.08 90.86
N VAL A 27 -36.05 -5.06 91.71
CA VAL A 27 -34.95 -6.01 91.49
C VAL A 27 -35.18 -6.85 90.24
N PHE A 28 -36.38 -7.42 90.05
CA PHE A 28 -36.70 -8.18 88.83
C PHE A 28 -36.71 -7.30 87.57
N SER A 29 -37.13 -6.05 87.67
CA SER A 29 -37.08 -5.09 86.55
C SER A 29 -35.64 -4.73 86.19
N PHE A 30 -34.77 -4.53 87.19
CA PHE A 30 -33.36 -4.24 86.97
C PHE A 30 -32.62 -5.44 86.37
N ILE A 31 -32.92 -6.66 86.84
CA ILE A 31 -32.41 -7.91 86.26
C ILE A 31 -32.93 -8.08 84.82
N GLY A 32 -34.19 -7.77 84.56
CA GLY A 32 -34.80 -7.84 83.24
C GLY A 32 -34.13 -6.88 82.24
N ILE A 33 -33.90 -5.62 82.66
CA ILE A 33 -33.20 -4.63 81.83
C ILE A 33 -31.74 -5.04 81.59
N ALA A 34 -31.04 -5.51 82.63
CA ALA A 34 -29.67 -5.99 82.51
C ALA A 34 -29.57 -7.19 81.55
N LEU A 35 -30.53 -8.11 81.60
CA LEU A 35 -30.62 -9.25 80.68
C LEU A 35 -30.90 -8.79 79.24
N LEU A 36 -31.77 -7.80 79.03
CA LEU A 36 -32.07 -7.24 77.71
C LEU A 36 -30.85 -6.53 77.11
N MET A 37 -30.13 -5.74 77.90
CA MET A 37 -28.87 -5.11 77.47
C MET A 37 -27.79 -6.16 77.18
N PHE A 38 -27.70 -7.22 77.98
CA PHE A 38 -26.78 -8.32 77.72
C PHE A 38 -27.14 -9.06 76.42
N LEU A 39 -28.40 -9.33 76.16
CA LEU A 39 -28.86 -9.97 74.92
C LEU A 39 -28.63 -9.07 73.69
N ALA A 40 -28.88 -7.76 73.80
CA ALA A 40 -28.60 -6.79 72.74
C ALA A 40 -27.09 -6.66 72.48
N GLY A 41 -26.28 -6.62 73.54
CA GLY A 41 -24.83 -6.63 73.44
C GLY A 41 -24.31 -7.92 72.82
N LEU A 42 -24.81 -9.08 73.26
CA LEU A 42 -24.43 -10.39 72.76
C LEU A 42 -24.84 -10.59 71.29
N THR A 43 -26.03 -10.15 70.88
CA THR A 43 -26.46 -10.22 69.47
C THR A 43 -25.60 -9.33 68.58
N THR A 44 -25.33 -8.09 68.99
CA THR A 44 -24.44 -7.18 68.25
C THR A 44 -23.01 -7.74 68.18
N PHE A 45 -22.52 -8.32 69.27
CA PHE A 45 -21.21 -8.98 69.34
C PHE A 45 -21.15 -10.23 68.45
N LEU A 46 -22.17 -11.08 68.44
CA LEU A 46 -22.25 -12.26 67.58
C LEU A 46 -22.36 -11.90 66.10
N ILE A 47 -23.06 -10.80 65.76
CA ILE A 47 -23.09 -10.26 64.39
C ILE A 47 -21.71 -9.73 63.98
N SER A 48 -21.00 -9.07 64.90
CA SER A 48 -19.64 -8.56 64.66
C SER A 48 -18.58 -9.68 64.53
N LEU A 49 -18.77 -10.80 65.22
CA LEU A 49 -17.92 -12.00 65.16
C LEU A 49 -18.08 -12.82 63.87
N ARG A 50 -19.19 -12.67 63.13
CA ARG A 50 -19.29 -13.11 61.74
C ARG A 50 -18.42 -12.17 60.89
N GLY A 51 -17.11 -12.42 60.88
CA GLY A 51 -16.17 -11.68 60.04
C GLY A 51 -16.64 -11.67 58.58
N ALA A 52 -16.30 -10.62 57.83
CA ALA A 52 -16.69 -10.45 56.43
C ALA A 52 -16.48 -11.76 55.65
N GLU A 53 -17.55 -12.30 55.06
CA GLU A 53 -17.50 -13.55 54.30
C GLU A 53 -16.39 -13.48 53.26
N GLN A 54 -15.52 -14.48 53.24
CA GLN A 54 -14.39 -14.56 52.34
C GLN A 54 -14.64 -15.66 51.32
N THR A 55 -14.18 -15.43 50.10
CA THR A 55 -14.34 -16.35 48.98
C THR A 55 -13.04 -16.42 48.18
N LEU A 56 -12.88 -17.50 47.44
CA LEU A 56 -11.78 -17.67 46.49
C LEU A 56 -12.17 -17.10 45.14
N VAL A 57 -11.26 -16.34 44.54
CA VAL A 57 -11.40 -15.88 43.15
C VAL A 57 -11.27 -17.10 42.21
N PRO A 58 -12.31 -17.42 41.40
CA PRO A 58 -12.23 -18.51 40.42
C PRO A 58 -11.23 -18.17 39.30
N ASP A 59 -10.72 -19.21 38.61
CA ASP A 59 -9.98 -19.01 37.36
C ASP A 59 -10.99 -18.87 36.23
N VAL A 60 -11.06 -17.68 35.66
CA VAL A 60 -11.93 -17.35 34.53
C VAL A 60 -11.11 -16.88 33.33
N ARG A 61 -9.85 -17.29 33.22
CA ARG A 61 -9.04 -17.05 32.01
C ARG A 61 -9.34 -18.09 30.94
N ASN A 62 -9.26 -17.68 29.68
CA ASN A 62 -9.53 -18.49 28.47
C ASN A 62 -10.96 -19.08 28.41
N VAL A 63 -11.89 -18.56 29.22
CA VAL A 63 -13.32 -18.85 29.12
C VAL A 63 -14.06 -17.65 28.51
N ASP A 64 -15.27 -17.91 28.02
CA ASP A 64 -16.14 -16.86 27.49
C ASP A 64 -16.48 -15.84 28.59
N ALA A 65 -16.52 -14.55 28.23
CA ALA A 65 -16.82 -13.49 29.19
C ALA A 65 -18.17 -13.71 29.89
N LEU A 66 -19.20 -14.23 29.22
CA LEU A 66 -20.49 -14.49 29.83
C LEU A 66 -20.40 -15.58 30.91
N GLU A 67 -19.67 -16.66 30.63
CA GLU A 67 -19.42 -17.75 31.58
C GLU A 67 -18.57 -17.28 32.78
N ALA A 68 -17.59 -16.42 32.53
CA ALA A 68 -16.78 -15.78 33.58
C ALA A 68 -17.64 -14.93 34.52
N LEU A 69 -18.61 -14.17 33.98
CA LEU A 69 -19.52 -13.35 34.78
C LEU A 69 -20.39 -14.21 35.70
N VAL A 70 -20.91 -15.34 35.21
CA VAL A 70 -21.69 -16.30 36.01
C VAL A 70 -20.84 -16.87 37.13
N SER A 71 -19.62 -17.33 36.81
CA SER A 71 -18.69 -17.93 37.78
C SER A 71 -18.31 -16.95 38.90
N LEU A 72 -18.18 -15.66 38.60
CA LEU A 72 -17.92 -14.62 39.60
C LEU A 72 -19.16 -14.31 40.44
N GLN A 73 -20.34 -14.27 39.83
CA GLN A 73 -21.59 -14.03 40.53
C GLN A 73 -21.92 -15.13 41.55
N GLU A 74 -21.66 -16.39 41.21
CA GLU A 74 -21.81 -17.54 42.15
C GLU A 74 -20.93 -17.43 43.39
N ARG A 75 -19.84 -16.66 43.31
CA ARG A 75 -18.92 -16.38 44.43
C ARG A 75 -19.16 -15.03 45.08
N GLU A 76 -20.25 -14.34 44.74
CA GLU A 76 -20.57 -12.99 45.21
C GLU A 76 -19.47 -11.95 44.88
N LEU A 77 -18.77 -12.14 43.77
CA LEU A 77 -17.72 -11.23 43.29
C LEU A 77 -18.28 -10.31 42.20
N TYR A 78 -17.85 -9.05 42.21
CA TYR A 78 -18.33 -8.06 41.23
C TYR A 78 -17.36 -7.91 40.07
N PRO A 79 -17.75 -8.26 38.83
CA PRO A 79 -16.89 -8.10 37.67
C PRO A 79 -16.76 -6.62 37.24
N ARG A 80 -15.58 -6.29 36.70
CA ARG A 80 -15.34 -5.06 35.92
C ARG A 80 -14.63 -5.46 34.64
N VAL A 81 -15.31 -5.30 33.52
CA VAL A 81 -14.77 -5.64 32.20
C VAL A 81 -13.95 -4.49 31.63
N GLN A 82 -12.79 -4.83 31.08
CA GLN A 82 -11.93 -3.99 30.25
C GLN A 82 -11.70 -4.70 28.92
N LEU A 83 -11.74 -3.96 27.83
CA LEU A 83 -11.59 -4.49 26.48
C LEU A 83 -10.16 -4.26 25.98
N ARG A 84 -9.56 -5.27 25.32
CA ARG A 84 -8.21 -5.18 24.74
C ARG A 84 -8.14 -5.94 23.42
N PHE A 85 -7.62 -5.29 22.37
CA PHE A 85 -7.31 -5.96 21.11
C PHE A 85 -6.16 -6.96 21.26
N THR A 86 -6.21 -8.04 20.50
CA THR A 86 -5.19 -9.10 20.46
C THR A 86 -4.86 -9.48 19.02
N GLY A 87 -3.75 -10.16 18.77
CA GLY A 87 -3.42 -10.63 17.41
C GLY A 87 -4.25 -11.82 16.90
N ASP A 88 -5.05 -12.45 17.77
CA ASP A 88 -5.85 -13.64 17.42
C ASP A 88 -7.35 -13.29 17.33
N PRO A 89 -7.95 -13.33 16.12
CA PRO A 89 -9.39 -13.15 15.94
C PRO A 89 -10.25 -14.14 16.73
N ALA A 90 -9.78 -15.39 16.93
CA ALA A 90 -10.54 -16.45 17.57
C ALA A 90 -10.72 -16.22 19.08
N SER A 91 -9.86 -15.40 19.68
CA SER A 91 -9.93 -15.07 21.11
C SER A 91 -11.03 -14.06 21.46
N LYS A 92 -11.71 -13.45 20.48
CA LYS A 92 -12.74 -12.43 20.70
C LYS A 92 -13.81 -12.92 21.68
N GLY A 93 -14.06 -12.12 22.72
CA GLY A 93 -15.03 -12.44 23.78
C GLY A 93 -14.47 -13.32 24.91
N GLN A 94 -13.24 -13.85 24.78
CA GLN A 94 -12.60 -14.60 25.86
C GLN A 94 -11.86 -13.69 26.83
N VAL A 95 -11.85 -14.08 28.11
CA VAL A 95 -11.05 -13.39 29.14
C VAL A 95 -9.58 -13.77 28.98
N ILE A 96 -8.73 -12.79 28.68
CA ILE A 96 -7.29 -12.98 28.48
C ILE A 96 -6.47 -12.67 29.72
N ASP A 97 -7.03 -11.90 30.65
CA ASP A 97 -6.37 -11.61 31.93
C ASP A 97 -7.41 -11.32 33.03
N GLN A 98 -7.04 -11.57 34.28
CA GLN A 98 -7.88 -11.26 35.43
C GLN A 98 -7.05 -10.73 36.61
N SER A 99 -7.65 -9.85 37.40
CA SER A 99 -7.05 -9.35 38.63
C SER A 99 -8.09 -9.13 39.73
N PRO A 100 -7.91 -9.69 40.94
CA PRO A 100 -6.78 -10.51 41.42
C PRO A 100 -6.62 -11.87 40.73
N ALA A 101 -5.45 -12.48 40.91
CA ALA A 101 -5.11 -13.77 40.31
C ALA A 101 -6.05 -14.90 40.83
N PRO A 102 -6.26 -15.96 40.04
CA PRO A 102 -7.04 -17.11 40.48
C PRO A 102 -6.55 -17.69 41.81
N GLY A 103 -7.49 -18.16 42.65
CA GLY A 103 -7.20 -18.72 43.97
C GLY A 103 -6.89 -17.69 45.06
N THR A 104 -6.87 -16.40 44.74
CA THR A 104 -6.72 -15.34 45.75
C THR A 104 -7.93 -15.33 46.69
N VAL A 105 -7.70 -15.24 48.00
CA VAL A 105 -8.78 -15.07 48.99
C VAL A 105 -9.14 -13.60 49.09
N VAL A 106 -10.40 -13.27 48.88
CA VAL A 106 -10.93 -11.89 48.95
C VAL A 106 -12.22 -11.86 49.74
N ARG A 107 -12.63 -10.67 50.18
CA ARG A 107 -13.96 -10.47 50.76
C ARG A 107 -15.04 -10.64 49.69
N ALA A 108 -16.17 -11.22 50.06
CA ALA A 108 -17.39 -11.18 49.27
C ALA A 108 -17.70 -9.72 48.90
N GLY A 109 -18.19 -9.50 47.69
CA GLY A 109 -18.39 -8.19 47.10
C GLY A 109 -17.12 -7.48 46.62
N ARG A 110 -15.96 -8.17 46.58
CA ARG A 110 -14.75 -7.60 45.98
C ARG A 110 -14.93 -7.47 44.46
N ARG A 111 -14.41 -6.37 43.91
CA ARG A 111 -14.34 -6.14 42.47
C ARG A 111 -13.18 -6.93 41.84
N ILE A 112 -13.48 -7.65 40.76
CA ILE A 112 -12.52 -8.42 39.94
C ILE A 112 -12.46 -7.77 38.56
N VAL A 113 -11.26 -7.37 38.13
CA VAL A 113 -11.04 -6.80 36.79
C VAL A 113 -10.82 -7.96 35.82
N LEU A 114 -11.59 -8.00 34.74
CA LEU A 114 -11.43 -8.92 33.64
C LEU A 114 -10.97 -8.14 32.41
N VAL A 115 -9.88 -8.57 31.79
CA VAL A 115 -9.49 -8.09 30.46
C VAL A 115 -10.05 -9.09 29.46
N VAL A 116 -10.95 -8.63 28.61
CA VAL A 116 -11.61 -9.43 27.57
C VAL A 116 -11.02 -9.05 26.22
N SER A 117 -10.74 -10.06 25.40
CA SER A 117 -10.22 -9.86 24.05
C SER A 117 -11.29 -9.30 23.12
N GLU A 118 -10.94 -8.25 22.38
CA GLU A 118 -11.72 -7.73 21.25
C GLU A 118 -11.42 -8.45 19.92
N GLY A 119 -10.49 -9.43 19.94
CA GLY A 119 -9.95 -10.05 18.73
C GLY A 119 -8.93 -9.16 18.00
N ALA A 120 -8.62 -9.51 16.76
CA ALA A 120 -7.75 -8.73 15.88
C ALA A 120 -8.43 -7.43 15.41
N VAL A 121 -7.62 -6.39 15.20
CA VAL A 121 -8.09 -5.14 14.58
C VAL A 121 -8.44 -5.46 13.12
N VAL A 122 -9.74 -5.45 12.82
CA VAL A 122 -10.21 -5.64 11.44
C VAL A 122 -9.87 -4.38 10.65
N SER A 123 -8.92 -4.50 9.73
CA SER A 123 -8.61 -3.48 8.73
C SER A 123 -8.94 -4.02 7.33
N HIS A 124 -8.87 -3.17 6.31
CA HIS A 124 -9.15 -3.60 4.94
C HIS A 124 -7.96 -3.27 4.03
N VAL A 125 -7.82 -4.04 2.96
CA VAL A 125 -6.84 -3.79 1.90
C VAL A 125 -7.27 -2.58 1.05
N GLY A 126 -6.39 -1.60 0.89
CA GLY A 126 -6.59 -0.44 0.01
C GLY A 126 -6.61 -0.81 -1.48
N SER A 127 -6.99 0.16 -2.33
CA SER A 127 -6.83 0.02 -3.78
C SER A 127 -5.47 0.58 -4.20
N PHE A 128 -4.67 -0.28 -4.82
CA PHE A 128 -3.34 0.00 -5.35
C PHE A 128 -3.29 0.03 -6.88
N VAL A 129 -4.31 -0.53 -7.54
CA VAL A 129 -4.44 -0.50 -9.01
C VAL A 129 -4.43 0.94 -9.52
N GLY A 130 -3.64 1.18 -10.59
CA GLY A 130 -3.44 2.49 -11.21
C GLY A 130 -2.40 3.38 -10.52
N ARG A 131 -1.78 2.92 -9.42
CA ARG A 131 -0.72 3.66 -8.71
C ARG A 131 0.65 3.12 -9.06
N THR A 132 1.70 3.89 -8.76
CA THR A 132 3.06 3.41 -8.94
C THR A 132 3.46 2.45 -7.81
N LEU A 133 4.28 1.44 -8.12
CA LEU A 133 4.80 0.50 -7.12
C LEU A 133 5.50 1.22 -5.96
N ASP A 134 6.22 2.30 -6.24
CA ASP A 134 6.93 3.10 -5.23
C ASP A 134 5.94 3.80 -4.27
N ASP A 135 4.87 4.39 -4.79
CA ASP A 135 3.83 5.01 -3.96
C ASP A 135 3.15 3.98 -3.04
N VAL A 136 2.91 2.78 -3.56
CA VAL A 136 2.32 1.67 -2.79
C VAL A 136 3.26 1.24 -1.67
N GLN A 137 4.57 1.12 -1.94
CA GLN A 137 5.55 0.79 -0.90
C GLN A 137 5.60 1.84 0.22
N ILE A 138 5.58 3.12 -0.14
CA ILE A 138 5.57 4.23 0.83
C ILE A 138 4.29 4.20 1.68
N GLU A 139 3.14 3.96 1.06
CA GLU A 139 1.88 3.85 1.79
C GLU A 139 1.87 2.68 2.77
N LEU A 140 2.37 1.52 2.36
CA LEU A 140 2.43 0.35 3.23
C LEU A 140 3.35 0.61 4.43
N GLN A 141 4.48 1.28 4.20
CA GLN A 141 5.41 1.70 5.25
C GLN A 141 4.85 2.79 6.18
N THR A 142 3.86 3.56 5.78
CA THR A 142 3.28 4.62 6.64
C THR A 142 2.04 4.15 7.37
N THR A 143 1.21 3.33 6.72
CA THR A 143 -0.09 2.89 7.23
C THR A 143 0.04 1.67 8.15
N TYR A 144 0.92 0.72 7.83
CA TYR A 144 0.99 -0.58 8.53
C TYR A 144 2.25 -0.76 9.42
N SER A 145 3.10 0.27 9.59
CA SER A 145 4.38 0.15 10.32
C SER A 145 4.31 0.24 11.85
N ARG A 146 3.12 0.39 12.45
CA ARG A 146 3.00 0.39 13.92
C ARG A 146 2.88 -1.05 14.44
N PHE A 147 4.04 -1.67 14.65
CA PHE A 147 4.32 -2.84 15.49
C PHE A 147 4.14 -4.25 14.89
N ASP A 148 3.39 -4.45 13.81
CA ASP A 148 3.47 -5.66 12.96
C ASP A 148 2.66 -5.39 11.68
N PRO A 149 3.26 -5.31 10.47
CA PRO A 149 2.51 -4.95 9.28
C PRO A 149 1.51 -6.05 8.92
N LEU A 150 0.22 -5.73 9.07
CA LEU A 150 -0.88 -6.61 8.68
C LEU A 150 -0.88 -6.91 7.17
N LEU A 151 -0.23 -6.07 6.36
CA LEU A 151 -0.13 -6.23 4.92
C LEU A 151 1.31 -5.94 4.46
N ARG A 152 1.90 -6.86 3.69
CA ARG A 152 3.27 -6.71 3.13
C ARG A 152 3.32 -7.20 1.69
N ILE A 153 4.16 -6.61 0.85
CA ILE A 153 4.38 -7.09 -0.52
C ILE A 153 5.22 -8.37 -0.45
N ALA A 154 4.69 -9.46 -1.00
CA ALA A 154 5.38 -10.76 -1.06
C ALA A 154 5.92 -11.09 -2.45
N ASP A 155 5.18 -10.73 -3.51
CA ASP A 155 5.58 -11.00 -4.89
C ASP A 155 5.15 -9.85 -5.83
N VAL A 156 5.98 -9.61 -6.84
CA VAL A 156 5.74 -8.60 -7.88
C VAL A 156 6.02 -9.23 -9.24
N MET A 157 4.95 -9.52 -9.97
CA MET A 157 5.03 -9.99 -11.35
C MET A 157 4.98 -8.81 -12.31
N TYR A 158 5.82 -8.84 -13.34
CA TYR A 158 5.90 -7.75 -14.31
C TYR A 158 5.49 -8.23 -15.70
N VAL A 159 4.56 -7.51 -16.34
CA VAL A 159 4.00 -7.83 -17.66
C VAL A 159 4.05 -6.59 -18.57
N PHE A 160 4.07 -6.79 -19.89
CA PHE A 160 3.93 -5.66 -20.81
C PHE A 160 2.47 -5.20 -20.85
N ASP A 161 2.27 -3.88 -20.85
CA ASP A 161 0.95 -3.24 -20.84
C ASP A 161 1.06 -1.82 -21.42
N ASP A 162 -0.05 -1.24 -21.87
CA ASP A 162 -0.06 0.13 -22.41
C ASP A 162 0.17 1.20 -21.33
N GLU A 163 -0.08 0.87 -20.06
CA GLU A 163 0.20 1.72 -18.91
C GLU A 163 1.71 1.99 -18.74
N PRO A 164 2.10 3.16 -18.19
CA PRO A 164 3.51 3.46 -17.90
C PRO A 164 4.20 2.37 -17.06
N ALA A 165 5.49 2.17 -17.32
CA ALA A 165 6.29 1.22 -16.55
C ALA A 165 6.28 1.59 -15.05
N GLY A 166 6.00 0.59 -14.20
CA GLY A 166 5.88 0.77 -12.75
C GLY A 166 4.46 0.95 -12.23
N THR A 167 3.45 1.09 -13.11
CA THR A 167 2.04 1.14 -12.72
C THR A 167 1.53 -0.23 -12.29
N VAL A 168 0.85 -0.32 -11.15
CA VAL A 168 0.18 -1.53 -10.66
C VAL A 168 -1.09 -1.77 -11.49
N LEU A 169 -1.17 -2.92 -12.13
CA LEU A 169 -2.28 -3.35 -12.99
C LEU A 169 -3.28 -4.19 -12.20
N GLU A 170 -2.78 -5.10 -11.36
CA GLU A 170 -3.59 -5.98 -10.54
C GLU A 170 -2.99 -6.16 -9.15
N GLN A 171 -3.85 -6.48 -8.19
CA GLN A 171 -3.47 -6.79 -6.81
C GLN A 171 -4.22 -8.02 -6.30
N ASP A 172 -3.57 -8.77 -5.43
CA ASP A 172 -4.15 -9.87 -4.67
C ASP A 172 -3.59 -9.84 -3.24
N PRO A 173 -4.40 -9.65 -2.18
CA PRO A 173 -5.86 -9.63 -2.17
C PRO A 173 -6.50 -8.39 -2.83
N PRO A 174 -7.77 -8.49 -3.29
CA PRO A 174 -8.47 -7.36 -3.90
C PRO A 174 -8.75 -6.25 -2.88
N SER A 175 -9.03 -5.06 -3.38
CA SER A 175 -9.44 -3.94 -2.54
C SER A 175 -10.70 -4.30 -1.72
N GLY A 176 -10.70 -3.90 -0.45
CA GLY A 176 -11.77 -4.24 0.49
C GLY A 176 -11.65 -5.61 1.14
N PHE A 177 -10.59 -6.39 0.86
CA PHE A 177 -10.32 -7.63 1.58
C PHE A 177 -10.09 -7.37 3.08
N GLU A 178 -10.76 -8.13 3.94
CA GLU A 178 -10.64 -8.01 5.40
C GLU A 178 -9.32 -8.61 5.91
N LEU A 179 -8.53 -7.79 6.59
CA LEU A 179 -7.28 -8.18 7.24
C LEU A 179 -7.57 -8.56 8.69
N SER A 180 -7.57 -9.87 8.96
CA SER A 180 -7.67 -10.43 10.30
C SER A 180 -6.29 -10.79 10.91
N GLY A 181 -5.21 -10.60 10.16
CA GLY A 181 -3.84 -10.92 10.55
C GLY A 181 -2.82 -10.57 9.44
N PRO A 182 -1.54 -10.92 9.63
CA PRO A 182 -0.50 -10.70 8.62
C PRO A 182 -0.85 -11.36 7.29
N THR A 183 -0.86 -10.56 6.22
CA THR A 183 -1.30 -10.95 4.88
C THR A 183 -0.28 -10.54 3.83
N ASP A 184 -0.08 -11.42 2.85
CA ASP A 184 0.85 -11.22 1.75
C ASP A 184 0.14 -10.63 0.53
N LEU A 185 0.60 -9.47 0.07
CA LEU A 185 0.13 -8.75 -1.11
C LEU A 185 0.99 -9.14 -2.32
N LYS A 186 0.35 -9.61 -3.38
CA LYS A 186 0.94 -9.85 -4.69
C LYS A 186 0.48 -8.78 -5.65
N LEU A 187 1.39 -8.28 -6.47
CA LEU A 187 1.10 -7.22 -7.43
C LEU A 187 1.50 -7.65 -8.85
N VAL A 188 0.69 -7.27 -9.83
CA VAL A 188 1.07 -7.30 -11.25
C VAL A 188 1.36 -5.87 -11.67
N VAL A 189 2.54 -5.63 -12.25
CA VAL A 189 3.06 -4.30 -12.54
C VAL A 189 3.43 -4.18 -14.03
N SER A 190 3.09 -3.06 -14.64
CA SER A 190 3.44 -2.77 -16.03
C SER A 190 4.95 -2.62 -16.23
N ARG A 191 5.48 -3.23 -17.29
CA ARG A 191 6.82 -3.00 -17.86
C ARG A 191 6.83 -1.89 -18.92
N GLY A 192 5.67 -1.28 -19.18
CA GLY A 192 5.44 -0.43 -20.33
C GLY A 192 5.08 -1.24 -21.58
N GLN A 193 4.86 -0.52 -22.68
CA GLN A 193 4.42 -1.10 -23.95
C GLN A 193 5.42 -2.10 -24.53
N ASP A 194 4.90 -3.21 -25.06
CA ASP A 194 5.68 -4.13 -25.88
C ASP A 194 5.80 -3.58 -27.31
N VAL A 195 6.75 -2.65 -27.51
CA VAL A 195 7.03 -2.13 -28.85
C VAL A 195 7.97 -3.11 -29.56
N PRO A 196 7.52 -3.80 -30.62
CA PRO A 196 8.33 -4.80 -31.31
C PRO A 196 9.60 -4.14 -31.85
N ARG A 197 10.75 -4.62 -31.40
CA ARG A 197 12.05 -4.08 -31.82
C ARG A 197 12.54 -4.76 -33.09
N ILE A 198 13.15 -3.98 -33.97
CA ILE A 198 13.78 -4.47 -35.20
C ILE A 198 15.30 -4.44 -35.04
N SER A 199 15.99 -5.46 -35.56
CA SER A 199 17.45 -5.46 -35.61
C SER A 199 17.92 -4.56 -36.75
N LEU A 200 18.83 -3.63 -36.44
CA LEU A 200 19.26 -2.62 -37.38
C LEU A 200 20.22 -3.20 -38.45
N PRO A 201 19.96 -3.00 -39.76
CA PRO A 201 20.90 -3.41 -40.80
C PRO A 201 22.24 -2.66 -40.74
N ALA A 202 23.27 -3.25 -41.35
CA ALA A 202 24.56 -2.59 -41.54
C ALA A 202 24.54 -1.79 -42.86
N TYR A 203 24.66 -0.47 -42.76
CA TYR A 203 24.85 0.44 -43.89
C TYR A 203 26.30 0.94 -44.01
N THR A 204 27.13 0.72 -42.99
CA THR A 204 28.56 1.03 -43.01
C THR A 204 29.24 0.35 -44.20
N GLY A 205 30.05 1.11 -44.93
CA GLY A 205 30.76 0.62 -46.12
C GLY A 205 29.98 0.75 -47.44
N LEU A 206 28.67 1.02 -47.39
CA LEU A 206 27.87 1.24 -48.61
C LEU A 206 28.12 2.64 -49.19
N PRO A 207 27.99 2.81 -50.52
CA PRO A 207 27.83 4.13 -51.13
C PRO A 207 26.65 4.87 -50.50
N TYR A 208 26.81 6.17 -50.23
CA TYR A 208 25.77 6.93 -49.54
C TYR A 208 24.44 6.96 -50.31
N THR A 209 24.48 6.94 -51.64
CA THR A 209 23.30 6.91 -52.52
C THR A 209 22.52 5.59 -52.40
N GLU A 210 23.24 4.47 -52.25
CA GLU A 210 22.63 3.16 -52.00
C GLU A 210 22.00 3.11 -50.61
N ALA A 211 22.70 3.62 -49.59
CA ALA A 211 22.17 3.71 -48.23
C ALA A 211 20.87 4.54 -48.18
N ILE A 212 20.83 5.71 -48.82
CA ILE A 212 19.62 6.54 -48.93
C ILE A 212 18.47 5.75 -49.55
N THR A 213 18.72 5.01 -50.64
CA THR A 213 17.70 4.21 -51.32
C THR A 213 17.11 3.14 -50.42
N LEU A 214 17.96 2.43 -49.67
CA LEU A 214 17.52 1.39 -48.73
C LEU A 214 16.73 1.98 -47.56
N LEU A 215 17.20 3.09 -46.99
CA LEU A 215 16.54 3.78 -45.87
C LEU A 215 15.18 4.36 -46.28
N ALA A 216 15.08 4.95 -47.46
CA ALA A 216 13.83 5.47 -48.00
C ALA A 216 12.80 4.36 -48.21
N ARG A 217 13.19 3.22 -48.79
CA ARG A 217 12.32 2.04 -48.94
C ARG A 217 11.82 1.49 -47.61
N ALA A 218 12.66 1.55 -46.56
CA ALA A 218 12.30 1.11 -45.22
C ALA A 218 11.51 2.17 -44.43
N ASN A 219 11.32 3.38 -44.96
CA ASN A 219 10.76 4.53 -44.25
C ASN A 219 11.52 4.85 -42.94
N THR A 220 12.82 4.58 -42.90
CA THR A 220 13.66 4.79 -41.73
C THR A 220 14.18 6.23 -41.71
N PRO A 221 13.88 7.06 -40.70
CA PRO A 221 14.39 8.43 -40.64
C PRO A 221 15.91 8.44 -40.49
N PHE A 222 16.59 9.38 -41.15
CA PHE A 222 18.04 9.46 -41.09
C PHE A 222 18.58 10.88 -41.24
N VAL A 223 19.83 11.07 -40.81
CA VAL A 223 20.64 12.28 -41.02
C VAL A 223 22.07 11.90 -41.38
N PHE A 224 22.67 12.62 -42.32
CA PHE A 224 24.10 12.49 -42.64
C PHE A 224 24.91 13.64 -42.04
N GLN A 225 26.02 13.29 -41.39
CA GLN A 225 27.05 14.20 -40.94
C GLN A 225 28.26 14.05 -41.85
N ILE A 226 28.69 15.18 -42.45
CA ILE A 226 29.81 15.21 -43.38
C ILE A 226 31.08 15.58 -42.64
N LEU A 227 32.08 14.72 -42.72
CA LEU A 227 33.41 15.00 -42.21
C LEU A 227 34.27 15.70 -43.26
N SER A 228 35.23 16.53 -42.83
CA SER A 228 36.21 17.12 -43.73
C SER A 228 36.99 16.04 -44.50
N PRO A 229 37.31 16.24 -45.78
CA PRO A 229 38.14 15.31 -46.55
C PRO A 229 39.49 15.07 -45.86
N ARG A 230 39.90 13.80 -45.77
CA ARG A 230 41.24 13.38 -45.32
C ARG A 230 41.68 12.16 -46.12
N ALA A 231 43.00 12.00 -46.28
CA ALA A 231 43.60 10.96 -47.13
C ALA A 231 43.35 9.52 -46.63
N ASP A 232 43.02 9.35 -45.35
CA ASP A 232 42.73 8.06 -44.70
C ASP A 232 41.25 7.65 -44.81
N ARG A 233 40.37 8.52 -45.33
CA ARG A 233 38.94 8.28 -45.41
C ARG A 233 38.54 7.82 -46.81
N ARG A 234 37.72 6.77 -46.87
CA ARG A 234 37.09 6.35 -48.12
C ARG A 234 36.00 7.38 -48.49
N PRO A 235 36.14 8.07 -49.63
CA PRO A 235 35.21 9.11 -50.03
C PRO A 235 33.88 8.53 -50.53
N GLY A 236 32.77 9.23 -50.30
CA GLY A 236 31.46 8.85 -50.86
C GLY A 236 30.82 7.58 -50.28
N ILE A 237 31.35 7.06 -49.17
CA ILE A 237 30.77 5.90 -48.47
C ILE A 237 30.40 6.24 -47.03
N VAL A 238 29.48 5.46 -46.46
CA VAL A 238 29.13 5.53 -45.04
C VAL A 238 30.30 4.99 -44.21
N ILE A 239 30.85 5.84 -43.35
CA ILE A 239 32.00 5.52 -42.46
C ILE A 239 31.50 4.94 -41.14
N SER A 240 30.45 5.51 -40.57
CA SER A 240 29.83 5.00 -39.36
C SER A 240 28.32 5.24 -39.38
N GLN A 241 27.63 4.45 -38.56
CA GLN A 241 26.21 4.60 -38.28
C GLN A 241 25.98 4.56 -36.78
N GLU A 242 25.01 5.32 -36.32
CA GLU A 242 24.52 5.34 -34.95
C GLU A 242 22.98 5.29 -34.98
N PRO A 243 22.32 4.35 -34.28
CA PRO A 243 22.90 3.23 -33.53
C PRO A 243 23.72 2.23 -34.35
N GLU A 244 24.57 1.45 -33.69
CA GLU A 244 25.43 0.45 -34.33
C GLU A 244 24.60 -0.66 -35.03
N PRO A 245 25.14 -1.28 -36.10
CA PRO A 245 24.47 -2.41 -36.75
C PRO A 245 24.15 -3.54 -35.78
N GLY A 246 23.01 -4.20 -35.98
CA GLY A 246 22.52 -5.28 -35.12
C GLY A 246 21.76 -4.82 -33.88
N THR A 247 21.85 -3.54 -33.50
CA THR A 247 21.13 -2.98 -32.34
C THR A 247 19.62 -3.15 -32.50
N MET A 248 18.93 -3.54 -31.42
CA MET A 248 17.47 -3.70 -31.38
C MET A 248 16.80 -2.36 -31.08
N VAL A 249 16.23 -1.72 -32.11
CA VAL A 249 15.64 -0.39 -32.03
C VAL A 249 14.12 -0.43 -32.24
N ALA A 250 13.42 0.59 -31.74
CA ALA A 250 12.01 0.76 -32.04
C ALA A 250 11.82 1.22 -33.50
N PRO A 251 10.74 0.82 -34.19
CA PRO A 251 10.41 1.34 -35.51
C PRO A 251 10.37 2.87 -35.53
N GLY A 252 10.89 3.48 -36.60
CA GLY A 252 10.96 4.94 -36.73
C GLY A 252 12.10 5.60 -35.95
N THR A 253 12.96 4.83 -35.27
CA THR A 253 14.20 5.36 -34.70
C THR A 253 15.05 6.03 -35.78
N ARG A 254 15.51 7.25 -35.52
CA ARG A 254 16.35 8.01 -36.45
C ARG A 254 17.79 7.51 -36.42
N LEU A 255 18.37 7.31 -37.60
CA LEU A 255 19.77 6.91 -37.74
C LEU A 255 20.64 8.13 -38.08
N THR A 256 21.83 8.17 -37.50
CA THR A 256 22.86 9.15 -37.83
C THR A 256 23.98 8.44 -38.58
N PHE A 257 24.30 8.92 -39.77
CA PHE A 257 25.38 8.40 -40.59
C PHE A 257 26.51 9.41 -40.69
N THR A 258 27.73 8.94 -40.55
CA THR A 258 28.92 9.76 -40.80
C THR A 258 29.53 9.35 -42.13
N MET A 259 29.87 10.31 -42.99
CA MET A 259 30.55 10.04 -44.25
C MET A 259 31.56 11.13 -44.61
N ALA A 260 32.46 10.81 -45.55
CA ALA A 260 33.29 11.82 -46.23
C ALA A 260 32.69 12.17 -47.60
N PRO A 261 32.85 13.41 -48.08
CA PRO A 261 32.43 13.80 -49.43
C PRO A 261 32.99 12.85 -50.50
N PRO A 262 32.30 12.66 -51.63
CA PRO A 262 32.85 11.95 -52.78
C PRO A 262 34.11 12.68 -53.28
N ALA A 263 35.13 11.90 -53.66
CA ALA A 263 36.41 12.45 -54.14
C ALA A 263 36.31 12.88 -55.61
N GLU A 264 35.53 12.13 -56.38
CA GLU A 264 35.23 12.44 -57.77
C GLU A 264 33.82 13.05 -57.83
N ILE A 265 33.77 14.34 -58.11
CA ILE A 265 32.54 15.04 -58.43
C ILE A 265 32.58 15.28 -59.95
N PRO A 266 31.55 14.90 -60.71
CA PRO A 266 31.52 15.15 -62.15
C PRO A 266 31.77 16.63 -62.48
N GLU A 267 32.39 16.89 -63.64
CA GLU A 267 32.54 18.27 -64.11
C GLU A 267 31.18 18.99 -64.12
N GLU A 268 31.18 20.28 -63.76
CA GLU A 268 29.97 21.10 -63.63
C GLU A 268 28.98 20.66 -62.52
N HIS A 269 29.39 19.81 -61.58
CA HIS A 269 28.58 19.45 -60.42
C HIS A 269 29.23 19.94 -59.11
N VAL A 270 28.39 20.15 -58.11
CA VAL A 270 28.81 20.47 -56.75
C VAL A 270 28.22 19.44 -55.78
N PHE A 271 29.00 19.09 -54.76
CA PHE A 271 28.54 18.30 -53.64
C PHE A 271 28.01 19.23 -52.55
N GLY A 272 26.87 18.88 -51.97
CA GLY A 272 26.29 19.61 -50.85
C GLY A 272 25.46 18.71 -49.96
N VAL A 273 24.92 19.30 -48.89
CA VAL A 273 23.98 18.64 -47.98
C VAL A 273 22.72 19.47 -47.90
N PHE A 274 21.60 18.85 -48.21
CA PHE A 274 20.30 19.42 -47.97
C PHE A 274 19.93 19.16 -46.50
N GLU A 275 20.06 20.18 -45.67
CA GLU A 275 19.82 20.09 -44.23
C GLU A 275 18.64 20.96 -43.82
N ARG A 276 17.61 20.37 -43.20
CA ARG A 276 16.42 21.09 -42.72
C ARG A 276 15.84 20.42 -41.48
N THR A 277 15.18 21.20 -40.63
CA THR A 277 14.38 20.67 -39.52
C THR A 277 12.91 20.88 -39.84
N LEU A 278 12.17 19.79 -39.96
CA LEU A 278 10.73 19.78 -40.23
C LEU A 278 9.95 19.75 -38.90
N PRO A 279 8.70 20.23 -38.87
CA PRO A 279 7.81 20.01 -37.75
C PRO A 279 7.66 18.51 -37.45
N ASP A 280 7.51 18.17 -36.18
CA ASP A 280 7.16 16.80 -35.78
C ASP A 280 5.69 16.54 -36.14
N TYR A 281 5.46 15.44 -36.87
CA TYR A 281 4.14 15.05 -37.31
C TYR A 281 3.60 13.95 -36.39
N PRO A 282 2.33 14.06 -35.92
CA PRO A 282 1.70 13.01 -35.13
C PRO A 282 1.63 11.66 -35.86
N VAL A 283 1.63 11.69 -37.20
CA VAL A 283 1.64 10.53 -38.08
C VAL A 283 2.65 10.77 -39.21
N PRO A 284 3.46 9.77 -39.62
CA PRO A 284 4.39 9.92 -40.72
C PRO A 284 3.69 10.35 -42.03
N VAL A 285 4.23 11.41 -42.64
CA VAL A 285 3.74 12.01 -43.89
C VAL A 285 4.62 11.62 -45.07
N ASP A 286 4.06 11.63 -46.27
CA ASP A 286 4.84 11.35 -47.48
C ASP A 286 5.74 12.55 -47.78
N LEU A 287 7.06 12.34 -47.80
CA LEU A 287 8.04 13.34 -48.18
C LEU A 287 8.76 12.90 -49.44
N ARG A 288 8.96 13.85 -50.36
CA ARG A 288 9.66 13.64 -51.62
C ARG A 288 10.56 14.82 -51.90
N LEU A 289 11.85 14.57 -52.14
CA LEU A 289 12.80 15.60 -52.53
C LEU A 289 13.19 15.41 -53.99
N ASP A 290 12.85 16.39 -54.82
CA ASP A 290 13.26 16.42 -56.23
C ASP A 290 14.43 17.37 -56.43
N ALA A 291 15.33 17.00 -57.34
CA ALA A 291 16.28 17.90 -57.97
C ALA A 291 15.78 18.26 -59.38
N VAL A 292 15.61 19.55 -59.64
CA VAL A 292 15.21 20.09 -60.96
C VAL A 292 16.37 20.90 -61.51
N ALA A 293 17.06 20.35 -62.50
CA ALA A 293 18.22 20.99 -63.11
C ALA A 293 17.80 22.23 -63.93
N PRO A 294 18.73 23.17 -64.22
CA PRO A 294 18.42 24.36 -65.02
C PRO A 294 17.82 24.07 -66.41
N GLY A 295 18.14 22.90 -66.99
CA GLY A 295 17.57 22.44 -68.26
C GLY A 295 16.14 21.88 -68.16
N GLY A 296 15.56 21.80 -66.95
CA GLY A 296 14.24 21.25 -66.70
C GLY A 296 14.22 19.75 -66.36
N ASP A 297 15.37 19.06 -66.45
CA ASP A 297 15.48 17.65 -66.07
C ASP A 297 15.17 17.47 -64.58
N ARG A 298 14.23 16.56 -64.27
CA ARG A 298 13.83 16.24 -62.90
C ARG A 298 14.32 14.86 -62.50
N SER A 299 14.91 14.75 -61.31
CA SER A 299 15.22 13.49 -60.66
C SER A 299 14.77 13.52 -59.20
N THR A 300 14.24 12.41 -58.70
CA THR A 300 13.88 12.27 -57.29
C THR A 300 15.06 11.73 -56.50
N LEU A 301 15.49 12.49 -55.49
CA LEU A 301 16.62 12.14 -54.64
C LEU A 301 16.22 11.15 -53.54
N PHE A 302 15.04 11.34 -52.96
CA PHE A 302 14.39 10.34 -52.10
C PHE A 302 12.88 10.55 -52.03
N GLU A 303 12.17 9.48 -51.70
CA GLU A 303 10.74 9.48 -51.41
C GLU A 303 10.46 8.46 -50.30
N MET A 304 9.85 8.90 -49.19
CA MET A 304 9.56 8.04 -48.05
C MET A 304 8.49 8.65 -47.13
N ARG A 305 7.89 7.83 -46.27
CA ARG A 305 7.11 8.28 -45.13
C ARG A 305 8.05 8.73 -44.02
N HIS A 306 7.85 9.94 -43.49
CA HIS A 306 8.76 10.54 -42.52
C HIS A 306 8.01 11.19 -41.35
N PRO A 307 8.46 11.01 -40.09
CA PRO A 307 7.77 11.52 -38.90
C PRO A 307 8.02 13.01 -38.62
N GLY A 308 8.91 13.67 -39.37
CA GLY A 308 9.32 15.06 -39.10
C GLY A 308 10.71 15.14 -38.47
N GLY A 309 11.06 16.28 -37.89
CA GLY A 309 12.37 16.52 -37.28
C GLY A 309 13.51 16.75 -38.30
N PRO A 310 14.78 16.58 -37.90
CA PRO A 310 15.95 16.93 -38.72
C PRO A 310 16.16 15.96 -39.88
N ILE A 311 16.39 16.49 -41.07
CA ILE A 311 16.82 15.78 -42.26
C ILE A 311 18.13 16.37 -42.74
N ALA A 312 19.09 15.51 -43.09
CA ALA A 312 20.36 15.91 -43.67
C ALA A 312 20.73 14.90 -44.76
N LEU A 313 20.57 15.32 -46.02
CA LEU A 313 20.75 14.46 -47.19
C LEU A 313 21.89 14.98 -48.08
N PRO A 314 22.97 14.22 -48.27
CA PRO A 314 24.01 14.58 -49.24
C PRO A 314 23.46 14.50 -50.66
N TYR A 315 23.88 15.44 -51.52
CA TYR A 315 23.53 15.46 -52.93
C TYR A 315 24.72 15.86 -53.79
N VAL A 316 24.70 15.43 -55.06
CA VAL A 316 25.58 15.91 -56.12
C VAL A 316 24.68 16.44 -57.23
N ALA A 317 24.80 17.74 -57.55
CA ALA A 317 23.92 18.40 -58.50
C ALA A 317 24.65 19.51 -59.26
N ARG A 318 24.14 19.87 -60.45
CA ARG A 318 24.63 21.04 -61.19
C ARG A 318 24.35 22.33 -60.41
N PRO A 319 25.21 23.36 -60.48
CA PRO A 319 24.88 24.70 -60.00
C PRO A 319 23.52 25.18 -60.53
N ALA A 320 22.81 25.97 -59.72
CA ALA A 320 21.45 26.46 -60.02
C ALA A 320 20.37 25.38 -60.16
N THR A 321 20.64 24.12 -59.77
CA THR A 321 19.59 23.09 -59.60
C THR A 321 18.68 23.46 -58.44
N ASP A 322 17.37 23.38 -58.62
CA ASP A 322 16.41 23.56 -57.53
C ASP A 322 16.14 22.22 -56.82
N LEU A 323 16.46 22.15 -55.53
CA LEU A 323 16.05 21.07 -54.64
C LEU A 323 14.70 21.42 -54.01
N ILE A 324 13.65 20.69 -54.39
CA ILE A 324 12.27 20.98 -54.00
C ILE A 324 11.75 19.86 -53.10
N LEU A 325 11.46 20.19 -51.86
CA LEU A 325 10.86 19.26 -50.90
C LEU A 325 9.35 19.39 -50.95
N TYR A 326 8.70 18.28 -51.28
CA TYR A 326 7.26 18.11 -51.25
C TYR A 326 6.85 17.35 -49.98
N ARG A 327 5.71 17.73 -49.44
CA ARG A 327 4.95 16.95 -48.46
C ARG A 327 3.63 16.58 -49.09
N PHE A 328 3.37 15.28 -49.26
CA PHE A 328 2.41 14.77 -50.22
C PHE A 328 2.73 15.38 -51.60
N ASP A 329 1.76 16.05 -52.23
CA ASP A 329 1.95 16.74 -53.52
C ASP A 329 2.15 18.26 -53.40
N THR A 330 2.33 18.77 -52.17
CA THR A 330 2.50 20.21 -51.93
C THR A 330 3.97 20.56 -51.72
N GLU A 331 4.48 21.51 -52.50
CA GLU A 331 5.81 22.09 -52.28
C GLU A 331 5.85 22.80 -50.92
N VAL A 332 6.78 22.38 -50.05
CA VAL A 332 6.97 22.96 -48.72
C VAL A 332 8.21 23.84 -48.69
N LEU A 333 9.23 23.49 -49.46
CA LEU A 333 10.48 24.21 -49.49
C LEU A 333 11.17 24.06 -50.85
N ARG A 334 11.79 25.14 -51.31
CA ARG A 334 12.72 25.14 -52.43
C ARG A 334 14.07 25.68 -52.00
N PHE A 335 15.13 25.01 -52.42
CA PHE A 335 16.50 25.42 -52.19
C PHE A 335 17.29 25.32 -53.49
N THR A 336 17.79 26.45 -53.97
CA THR A 336 18.61 26.50 -55.18
C THR A 336 20.07 26.22 -54.82
N VAL A 337 20.68 25.25 -55.50
CA VAL A 337 22.08 24.89 -55.34
C VAL A 337 22.94 26.10 -55.72
N PRO A 338 23.83 26.57 -54.83
CA PRO A 338 24.63 27.76 -55.08
C PRO A 338 25.55 27.59 -56.29
N VAL A 339 25.75 28.68 -57.01
CA VAL A 339 26.79 28.78 -58.04
C VAL A 339 28.11 29.09 -57.31
N PRO A 340 29.16 28.28 -57.52
CA PRO A 340 30.43 28.40 -56.81
C PRO A 340 31.15 29.72 -57.06
#